data_AF-A0A2A2AWT1-F1
#
_entry.id   AF-A0A2A2AWT1-F1
#
_cell.length_a   1.000
_cell.length_b   1.000
_cell.length_c   1.000
_cell.angle_alpha   90.00
_cell.angle_beta   90.00
_cell.angle_gamma   90.00
#
_symmetry.space_group_name_H-M   'P 1'
#
loop_
_entity.id
_entity.type
_entity.pdbx_description
1 polymer ?
#
loop_
_entity_poly.entity_id
_entity_poly.type
_entity_poly.pdbx_seq_one_letter_code
_entity_poly.pdbx_strand_id
1 'polypeptide(L)'
;MRKVGIRSARNEKEFFESIHLSFEGIEPSARPGWWLEFQEVLPDLKRAMKPLAELAPLLDEQELILNRAIEHNHLSRNELYYLPLVSKHTQDWLILLGSEGDFLGYANINGFDLAEGKFNK
;
A
#
# COMPACT_ATOMS: atom_id res chain seq x y z
N MET A 1 -1.22 -15.65 -11.08
CA MET A 1 -0.23 -14.55 -11.03
C MET A 1 0.56 -14.70 -9.74
N ARG A 2 1.91 -14.63 -9.77
CA ARG A 2 2.75 -14.79 -8.57
C ARG A 2 3.01 -13.42 -7.95
N LYS A 3 2.71 -13.24 -6.66
CA LYS A 3 3.08 -12.03 -5.89
C LYS A 3 4.55 -12.12 -5.51
N VAL A 4 5.28 -11.01 -5.62
CA VAL A 4 6.68 -10.89 -5.21
C VAL A 4 6.87 -9.58 -4.45
N GLY A 5 7.81 -9.59 -3.51
CA GLY A 5 8.30 -8.39 -2.85
C GLY A 5 9.50 -7.78 -3.57
N ILE A 6 9.92 -6.60 -3.15
CA ILE A 6 11.16 -5.97 -3.60
C ILE A 6 12.04 -5.78 -2.37
N ARG A 7 13.27 -6.27 -2.42
CA ARG A 7 14.24 -6.07 -1.33
C ARG A 7 14.79 -4.66 -1.31
N SER A 8 15.27 -4.24 -0.14
CA SER A 8 16.12 -3.05 -0.01
C SER A 8 17.54 -3.31 -0.52
N ALA A 9 18.28 -2.23 -0.79
CA ALA A 9 19.72 -2.29 -1.03
C ALA A 9 20.43 -2.87 0.20
N ARG A 10 21.46 -3.70 -0.01
CA ARG A 10 22.22 -4.37 1.06
C ARG A 10 23.28 -3.47 1.68
N ASN A 11 23.69 -2.41 0.97
CA ASN A 11 24.72 -1.47 1.39
C ASN A 11 24.60 -0.15 0.61
N GLU A 12 25.37 0.85 1.03
CA GLU A 12 25.37 2.20 0.44
C GLU A 12 25.75 2.18 -1.04
N LYS A 13 26.73 1.35 -1.44
CA LYS A 13 27.14 1.24 -2.84
C LYS A 13 25.98 0.76 -3.72
N GLU A 14 25.29 -0.29 -3.28
CA GLU A 14 24.11 -0.81 -3.99
C GLU A 14 22.94 0.19 -3.97
N PHE A 15 22.81 0.99 -2.91
CA PHE A 15 21.81 2.05 -2.84
C PHE A 15 22.07 3.13 -3.89
N PHE A 16 23.28 3.70 -3.95
CA PHE A 16 23.62 4.73 -4.93
C PHE A 16 23.51 4.22 -6.36
N GLU A 17 23.96 2.99 -6.63
CA GLU A 17 23.80 2.34 -7.92
C GLU A 17 22.30 2.19 -8.28
N SER A 18 21.48 1.80 -7.31
CA SER A 18 20.04 1.65 -7.52
C SER A 18 19.38 2.97 -7.90
N ILE A 19 19.79 4.08 -7.28
CA ILE A 19 19.29 5.42 -7.60
C ILE A 19 19.72 5.81 -9.02
N HIS A 20 20.98 5.56 -9.40
CA HIS A 20 21.48 5.84 -10.74
C HIS A 20 20.66 5.11 -11.82
N LEU A 21 20.47 3.80 -11.64
CA LEU A 21 19.65 2.99 -12.55
C LEU A 21 18.19 3.46 -12.63
N SER A 22 17.60 3.93 -11.52
CA SER A 22 16.26 4.51 -11.53
C SER A 22 16.19 5.81 -12.34
N PHE A 23 17.25 6.63 -12.34
CA PHE A 23 17.33 7.81 -13.23
C PHE A 23 17.42 7.43 -14.70
N GLU A 24 17.99 6.27 -15.01
CA GLU A 24 17.98 5.68 -16.36
C GLU A 24 16.66 4.97 -16.69
N GLY A 25 15.68 4.98 -15.79
CA GLY A 25 14.35 4.40 -15.99
C GLY A 25 14.27 2.90 -15.64
N ILE A 26 15.32 2.31 -15.08
CA ILE A 26 15.33 0.90 -14.67
C ILE A 26 15.01 0.83 -13.18
N GLU A 27 13.73 0.79 -12.80
CA GLU A 27 13.32 0.77 -11.39
C GLU A 27 13.61 -0.59 -10.70
N PRO A 28 13.78 -0.65 -9.36
CA PRO A 28 14.03 -1.89 -8.62
C PRO A 28 13.01 -3.01 -8.87
N SER A 29 11.74 -2.64 -9.11
CA SER A 29 10.67 -3.59 -9.44
C SER A 29 10.91 -4.36 -10.74
N ALA A 30 11.63 -3.77 -11.70
CA ALA A 30 11.95 -4.38 -12.98
C ALA A 30 13.20 -5.28 -12.93
N ARG A 31 13.87 -5.39 -11.77
CA ARG A 31 15.15 -6.11 -11.63
C ARG A 31 14.92 -7.45 -10.91
N PRO A 32 14.92 -8.61 -11.60
CA PRO A 32 14.57 -9.89 -10.96
C PRO A 32 15.45 -10.30 -9.77
N GLY A 33 16.73 -9.90 -9.76
CA GLY A 33 17.64 -10.09 -8.62
C GLY A 33 17.31 -9.26 -7.37
N TRP A 34 16.28 -8.42 -7.45
CA TRP A 34 15.72 -7.64 -6.35
C TRP A 34 14.39 -8.19 -5.84
N TRP A 35 13.85 -9.22 -6.49
CA TRP A 35 12.61 -9.84 -6.04
C TRP A 35 12.83 -10.71 -4.81
N LEU A 36 11.84 -10.69 -3.93
CA LEU A 36 11.72 -11.58 -2.78
C LEU A 36 10.45 -12.40 -2.93
N GLU A 37 10.42 -13.55 -2.27
CA GLU A 37 9.15 -14.26 -2.07
C GLU A 37 8.19 -13.36 -1.30
N PHE A 38 6.91 -13.38 -1.66
CA PHE A 38 5.93 -12.51 -0.99
C PHE A 38 5.87 -12.72 0.53
N GLN A 39 6.12 -13.96 0.98
CA GLN A 39 6.17 -14.31 2.40
C GLN A 39 7.27 -13.54 3.17
N GLU A 40 8.37 -13.20 2.52
CA GLU A 40 9.48 -12.47 3.13
C GLU A 40 9.13 -11.01 3.41
N VAL A 41 8.20 -10.43 2.63
CA VAL A 41 7.79 -9.02 2.77
C VAL A 41 6.49 -8.84 3.55
N LEU A 42 5.78 -9.92 3.89
CA LEU A 42 4.56 -9.87 4.70
C LEU A 42 4.72 -9.11 6.02
N PRO A 43 5.82 -9.27 6.79
CA PRO A 43 5.99 -8.52 8.04
C PRO A 43 6.04 -7.00 7.82
N ASP A 44 6.70 -6.55 6.75
CA ASP A 44 6.80 -5.14 6.41
C ASP A 44 5.47 -4.59 5.87
N LEU A 45 4.76 -5.39 5.07
CA LEU A 45 3.42 -5.09 4.60
C LEU A 45 2.47 -4.88 5.79
N LYS A 46 2.43 -5.83 6.74
CA LYS A 46 1.58 -5.75 7.94
C LYS A 46 1.93 -4.56 8.83
N ARG A 47 3.18 -4.12 8.86
CA ARG A 47 3.60 -2.91 9.60
C ARG A 47 3.12 -1.62 8.93
N ALA A 48 3.05 -1.61 7.60
CA ALA A 48 2.60 -0.44 6.84
C ALA A 48 1.06 -0.33 6.77
N MET A 49 0.35 -1.46 6.87
CA MET A 49 -1.11 -1.53 6.84
C MET A 49 -1.75 -0.68 7.94
N LYS A 50 -2.70 0.16 7.56
CA LYS A 50 -3.50 0.97 8.48
C LYS A 50 -4.92 0.40 8.57
N PRO A 51 -5.54 0.31 9.75
CA PRO A 51 -6.94 -0.08 9.87
C PRO A 51 -7.84 0.86 9.06
N LEU A 52 -8.77 0.32 8.28
CA LEU A 52 -9.71 1.13 7.48
C LEU A 52 -10.63 2.00 8.34
N ALA A 53 -10.81 1.62 9.62
CA ALA A 53 -11.51 2.42 10.61
C ALA A 53 -10.81 3.74 10.98
N GLU A 54 -9.50 3.87 10.73
CA GLU A 54 -8.72 5.10 11.01
C GLU A 54 -8.74 6.11 9.85
N LEU A 55 -9.29 5.71 8.70
CA LEU A 55 -9.41 6.59 7.53
C LEU A 55 -10.34 7.77 7.85
N ALA A 56 -9.96 8.98 7.46
CA ALA A 56 -10.79 10.17 7.63
C ALA A 56 -12.17 9.99 6.98
N PRO A 57 -13.21 10.73 7.44
CA PRO A 57 -14.51 10.73 6.79
C PRO A 57 -14.39 11.03 5.29
N LEU A 58 -14.94 10.13 4.48
CA LEU A 58 -14.90 10.26 3.03
C LEU A 58 -16.12 11.03 2.51
N LEU A 59 -16.02 11.55 1.29
CA LEU A 59 -17.17 12.08 0.56
C LEU A 59 -18.15 10.94 0.22
N ASP A 60 -19.44 11.24 0.10
CA ASP A 60 -20.50 10.22 -0.14
C ASP A 60 -20.19 9.30 -1.34
N GLU A 61 -19.65 9.85 -2.43
CA GLU A 61 -19.26 9.07 -3.61
C GLU A 61 -18.12 8.09 -3.32
N GLN A 62 -17.16 8.49 -2.48
CA GLN A 62 -16.02 7.66 -2.09
C GLN A 62 -16.43 6.58 -1.08
N GLU A 63 -17.31 6.91 -0.13
CA GLU A 63 -17.89 5.90 0.75
C GLU A 63 -18.70 4.86 -0.03
N LEU A 64 -19.42 5.27 -1.09
CA LEU A 64 -20.14 4.32 -1.94
C LEU A 64 -19.19 3.34 -2.64
N ILE A 65 -18.03 3.81 -3.14
CA ILE A 65 -17.00 2.97 -3.74
C ILE A 65 -16.44 1.99 -2.70
N LEU A 66 -16.15 2.48 -1.50
CA LEU A 66 -15.62 1.67 -0.42
C LEU A 66 -16.63 0.59 0.01
N ASN A 67 -17.89 0.96 0.25
CA ASN A 67 -18.95 0.03 0.65
C ASN A 67 -19.18 -1.07 -0.38
N ARG A 68 -19.15 -0.76 -1.69
CA ARG A 68 -19.22 -1.80 -2.74
C ARG A 68 -18.05 -2.79 -2.67
N ALA A 69 -16.85 -2.30 -2.38
CA ALA A 69 -15.68 -3.16 -2.21
C ALA A 69 -15.80 -4.04 -0.95
N ILE A 70 -16.32 -3.48 0.14
CA ILE A 70 -16.62 -4.20 1.39
C ILE A 70 -17.64 -5.32 1.13
N GLU A 71 -18.77 -4.99 0.49
CA GLU A 71 -19.84 -5.94 0.15
C GLU A 71 -19.35 -7.07 -0.75
N HIS A 72 -18.57 -6.74 -1.80
CA HIS A 72 -18.02 -7.72 -2.73
C HIS A 72 -17.09 -8.74 -2.04
N ASN A 73 -16.37 -8.32 -0.99
CA ASN A 73 -15.43 -9.18 -0.29
C ASN A 73 -16.04 -9.89 0.94
N HIS A 74 -17.32 -9.61 1.27
CA HIS A 74 -18.01 -10.18 2.44
C HIS A 74 -17.28 -9.97 3.78
N LEU A 75 -16.52 -8.88 3.90
CA LEU A 75 -15.80 -8.51 5.12
C LEU A 75 -16.45 -7.28 5.76
N SER A 76 -16.23 -7.07 7.05
CA SER A 76 -16.64 -5.82 7.72
C SER A 76 -15.56 -4.76 7.64
N ARG A 77 -15.93 -3.47 7.78
CA ARG A 77 -14.96 -2.35 7.79
C ARG A 77 -13.85 -2.51 8.84
N ASN A 78 -14.11 -3.22 9.94
CA ASN A 78 -13.16 -3.44 11.03
C ASN A 78 -12.14 -4.55 10.73
N GLU A 79 -12.42 -5.41 9.75
CA GLU A 79 -11.52 -6.49 9.32
C GLU A 79 -10.62 -6.06 8.15
N LEU A 80 -10.82 -4.83 7.68
CA LEU A 80 -10.16 -4.27 6.53
C LEU A 80 -9.07 -3.29 6.92
N TYR A 81 -8.04 -3.31 6.09
CA TYR A 81 -6.88 -2.46 6.18
C TYR A 81 -6.69 -1.74 4.85
N TYR A 82 -5.91 -0.67 4.87
CA TYR A 82 -5.54 0.03 3.66
C TYR A 82 -4.06 0.44 3.65
N LEU A 83 -3.56 0.66 2.44
CA LEU A 83 -2.30 1.35 2.19
C LEU A 83 -2.53 2.55 1.29
N PRO A 84 -2.14 3.76 1.70
CA PRO A 84 -2.15 4.89 0.81
C PRO A 84 -1.04 4.74 -0.24
N LEU A 85 -1.39 4.94 -1.50
CA LEU A 85 -0.48 4.93 -2.63
C LEU A 85 -0.24 6.36 -3.10
N VAL A 86 1.04 6.74 -3.19
CA VAL A 86 1.47 7.89 -3.98
C VAL A 86 2.02 7.40 -5.31
N SER A 87 1.50 7.94 -6.41
CA SER A 87 2.18 7.90 -7.70
C SER A 87 2.77 9.28 -7.99
N LYS A 88 3.71 9.37 -8.93
CA LYS A 88 4.25 10.66 -9.41
C LYS A 88 3.16 11.59 -9.98
N HIS A 89 1.98 11.08 -10.32
CA HIS A 89 0.92 11.81 -11.04
C HIS A 89 -0.41 11.89 -10.29
N THR A 90 -0.64 11.06 -9.27
CA THR A 90 -1.90 10.98 -8.52
C THR A 90 -1.61 10.65 -7.06
N GLN A 91 -2.14 11.45 -6.14
CA GLN A 91 -1.93 11.29 -4.70
C GLN A 91 -3.08 10.55 -4.00
N ASP A 92 -4.14 10.23 -4.73
CA ASP A 92 -5.43 9.85 -4.15
C ASP A 92 -5.79 8.40 -4.47
N TRP A 93 -4.89 7.46 -4.24
CA TRP A 93 -5.23 6.03 -4.32
C TRP A 93 -4.97 5.33 -3.00
N LEU A 94 -5.82 4.37 -2.67
CA LEU A 94 -5.58 3.40 -1.62
C LEU A 94 -5.75 1.98 -2.14
N ILE A 95 -4.99 1.06 -1.56
CA ILE A 95 -5.16 -0.38 -1.71
C ILE A 95 -5.98 -0.88 -0.53
N LEU A 96 -6.99 -1.70 -0.78
CA LEU A 96 -7.75 -2.41 0.24
C LEU A 96 -7.13 -3.78 0.50
N LEU A 97 -6.98 -4.10 1.78
CA LEU A 97 -6.28 -5.28 2.25
C LEU A 97 -7.11 -6.01 3.32
N GLY A 98 -7.06 -7.33 3.31
CA GLY A 98 -7.51 -8.16 4.44
C GLY A 98 -6.46 -8.19 5.56
N SER A 99 -6.82 -8.76 6.72
CA SER A 99 -5.95 -8.88 7.90
C SER A 99 -4.62 -9.60 7.63
N GLU A 100 -4.59 -10.52 6.67
CA GLU A 100 -3.38 -11.27 6.31
C GLU A 100 -2.52 -10.60 5.22
N GLY A 101 -2.90 -9.39 4.78
CA GLY A 101 -2.20 -8.69 3.68
C GLY A 101 -2.64 -9.18 2.29
N ASP A 102 -3.81 -9.78 2.20
CA ASP A 102 -4.44 -10.15 0.93
C ASP A 102 -4.96 -8.90 0.22
N PHE A 103 -4.61 -8.77 -1.06
CA PHE A 103 -5.08 -7.68 -1.90
C PHE A 103 -6.54 -7.90 -2.28
N LEU A 104 -7.42 -7.03 -1.80
CA LEU A 104 -8.86 -7.11 -2.03
C LEU A 104 -9.35 -6.13 -3.10
N GLY A 105 -8.58 -5.08 -3.37
CA GLY A 105 -8.90 -4.09 -4.39
C GLY A 105 -8.13 -2.79 -4.25
N TYR A 106 -8.49 -1.80 -5.05
CA TYR A 106 -7.93 -0.45 -5.00
C TYR A 106 -9.02 0.57 -5.37
N ALA A 107 -8.93 1.78 -4.80
CA ALA A 107 -9.91 2.84 -5.01
C ALA A 107 -9.23 4.21 -5.08
N ASN A 108 -9.80 5.13 -5.86
CA ASN A 108 -9.32 6.51 -5.97
C ASN A 108 -9.82 7.32 -4.77
N ILE A 109 -9.18 7.10 -3.63
CA ILE A 109 -9.48 7.73 -2.35
C ILE A 109 -8.14 8.16 -1.74
N ASN A 110 -8.07 9.39 -1.23
CA ASN A 110 -6.92 9.86 -0.49
C ASN A 110 -6.83 9.14 0.86
N GLY A 111 -5.77 8.34 1.06
CA GLY A 111 -5.51 7.60 2.29
C GLY A 111 -4.48 8.27 3.23
N PHE A 112 -4.05 9.50 2.95
CA PHE A 112 -3.10 10.21 3.80
C PHE A 112 -3.79 11.00 4.93
N ASP A 113 -5.06 11.35 4.74
CA ASP A 113 -5.86 12.03 5.75
C ASP A 113 -6.37 11.02 6.78
N LEU A 114 -5.93 11.18 8.03
CA LEU A 114 -6.37 10.37 9.16
C LEU A 114 -7.51 11.09 9.87
N ALA A 115 -8.48 10.33 10.39
CA ALA A 115 -9.51 10.90 11.25
C ALA A 115 -8.83 11.63 12.43
N GLU A 116 -9.18 12.90 12.69
CA GLU A 116 -8.50 13.70 13.71
C GLU A 116 -8.45 12.97 15.06
N GLY A 117 -7.25 12.60 15.50
CA GLY A 117 -7.08 11.75 16.68
C GLY A 117 -5.63 11.42 17.04
N LYS A 118 -4.98 12.37 17.74
CA LYS A 118 -3.75 12.23 18.55
C LYS A 118 -2.41 12.17 17.81
N PHE A 119 -1.91 13.36 17.46
CA PHE A 119 -0.48 13.64 17.58
C PHE A 119 -0.13 13.79 19.06
N ASN A 120 0.32 12.72 19.72
CA ASN A 120 1.16 12.90 20.90
C ASN A 120 2.61 13.07 20.41
N LYS A 121 3.13 14.29 20.59
CA LYS A 121 4.56 14.55 20.63
C LYS A 121 5.18 13.90 21.86
#